data_AF-A0A8J5II29-F1
#
_entry.id   AF-A0A8J5II29-F1
#
_cell.length_a   1.000
_cell.length_b   1.000
_cell.length_c   1.000
_cell.angle_alpha   90.00
_cell.angle_beta   90.00
_cell.angle_gamma   90.00
#
_symmetry.space_group_name_H-M   'P 1'
#
loop_
_entity.id
_entity.type
_entity.pdbx_description
1 polymer ?
#
loop_
_entity_poly.entity_id
_entity_poly.type
_entity_poly.pdbx_seq_one_letter_code
_entity_poly.pdbx_strand_id
1 'polypeptide(L)'
;MAPAYLTTEEVLQRDIPWETYMSAKLITGTHLQLLRRYDKKSDSQKASLLDDDGPAYVQLFTNILCDISKEETVEYVLALIDEMLRANPKRVGLFHQASEDIYHPFLS
;
A
#
# COMPACT_ATOMS: atom_id res chain seq x y z
N MET A 1 -21.53 -2.05 -23.74
CA MET A 1 -21.04 -1.30 -22.56
C MET A 1 -19.73 -1.93 -22.15
N ALA A 2 -18.61 -1.20 -22.26
CA ALA A 2 -17.39 -1.64 -21.58
C ALA A 2 -17.65 -1.58 -20.06
N PRO A 3 -17.13 -2.53 -19.25
CA PRO A 3 -17.19 -2.38 -17.81
C PRO A 3 -16.51 -1.05 -17.45
N ALA A 4 -17.18 -0.24 -16.62
CA ALA A 4 -16.57 0.97 -16.08
C ALA A 4 -15.49 0.50 -15.10
N TYR A 5 -14.24 0.48 -15.54
CA TYR A 5 -13.10 0.27 -14.66
C TYR A 5 -13.01 1.47 -13.71
N LEU A 6 -12.89 1.20 -12.41
CA LEU A 6 -12.75 2.24 -11.39
C LEU A 6 -11.43 2.98 -11.57
N THR A 7 -11.41 4.29 -11.34
CA THR A 7 -10.16 5.06 -11.31
C THR A 7 -9.39 4.84 -10.00
N THR A 8 -8.08 5.15 -9.99
CA THR A 8 -7.27 5.13 -8.76
C THR A 8 -7.94 5.95 -7.66
N GLU A 9 -8.45 7.15 -7.98
CA GLU A 9 -9.09 8.04 -7.03
C GLU A 9 -10.38 7.45 -6.43
N GLU A 10 -11.19 6.75 -7.23
CA GLU A 10 -12.41 6.08 -6.78
C GLU A 10 -12.08 4.92 -5.83
N VAL A 11 -11.06 4.12 -6.16
CA VAL A 11 -10.58 3.03 -5.31
C VAL A 11 -10.10 3.56 -3.96
N LEU A 12 -9.36 4.68 -3.94
CA LEU A 12 -8.82 5.27 -2.72
C LEU A 12 -9.88 5.87 -1.76
N GLN A 13 -11.13 6.04 -2.20
CA GLN A 13 -12.24 6.45 -1.32
C GLN A 13 -12.76 5.32 -0.42
N ARG A 14 -12.40 4.07 -0.70
CA ARG A 14 -12.89 2.91 0.07
C ARG A 14 -12.45 2.99 1.53
N ASP A 15 -13.28 2.42 2.39
CA ASP A 15 -12.93 2.23 3.79
C ASP A 15 -12.51 0.79 4.01
N ILE A 16 -11.20 0.58 4.15
CA ILE A 16 -10.63 -0.74 4.33
C ILE A 16 -10.60 -1.05 5.83
N PRO A 17 -11.17 -2.19 6.28
CA PRO A 17 -11.26 -2.52 7.70
C PRO A 17 -9.94 -3.08 8.25
N TRP A 18 -8.91 -2.23 8.33
CA TRP A 18 -7.55 -2.62 8.75
C TRP A 18 -7.50 -3.30 10.13
N GLU A 19 -8.34 -2.87 11.05
CA GLU A 19 -8.46 -3.39 12.41
C GLU A 19 -8.98 -4.84 12.41
N THR A 20 -9.84 -5.20 11.46
CA THR A 20 -10.31 -6.57 11.25
C THR A 20 -9.15 -7.44 10.76
N TYR A 21 -8.34 -6.95 9.83
CA TYR A 21 -7.17 -7.66 9.35
C TYR A 21 -6.12 -7.86 10.44
N MET A 22 -5.92 -6.85 11.30
CA MET A 22 -5.04 -6.99 12.46
C MET A 22 -5.57 -8.04 13.45
N SER A 23 -6.88 -8.01 13.74
CA SER A 23 -7.52 -8.97 14.64
C SER A 23 -7.44 -10.40 14.10
N ALA A 24 -7.52 -10.56 12.78
CA ALA A 24 -7.34 -11.83 12.07
C ALA A 24 -5.86 -12.25 11.93
N LYS A 25 -4.90 -11.45 12.43
CA LYS A 25 -3.45 -11.64 12.31
C LYS A 25 -2.92 -11.66 10.87
N LEU A 26 -3.64 -11.03 9.95
CA LEU A 26 -3.21 -10.84 8.56
C LEU A 26 -2.33 -9.59 8.40
N ILE A 27 -2.35 -8.68 9.36
CA ILE A 27 -1.37 -7.60 9.49
C ILE A 27 -0.92 -7.46 10.95
N THR A 28 0.27 -6.90 11.17
CA THR A 28 0.82 -6.69 12.51
C THR A 28 0.36 -5.36 13.12
N GLY A 29 0.56 -5.18 14.43
CA GLY A 29 0.33 -3.89 15.10
C GLY A 29 1.21 -2.76 14.55
N THR A 30 2.43 -3.08 14.09
CA THR A 30 3.31 -2.13 13.41
C THR A 30 2.76 -1.74 12.04
N HIS A 31 2.25 -2.73 11.26
CA HIS A 31 1.60 -2.45 9.97
C HIS A 31 0.42 -1.50 10.14
N LEU A 32 -0.44 -1.73 11.15
CA LEU A 32 -1.58 -0.86 11.43
C LEU A 32 -1.15 0.57 11.80
N GLN A 33 -0.06 0.73 12.57
CA GLN A 33 0.46 2.06 12.92
C GLN A 33 0.97 2.81 11.69
N LEU A 34 1.73 2.15 10.81
CA LEU A 34 2.21 2.74 9.56
C LEU A 34 1.03 3.12 8.65
N LEU A 35 0.04 2.24 8.48
CA LEU A 35 -1.19 2.55 7.73
C LEU A 35 -1.89 3.80 8.27
N ARG A 36 -2.11 3.92 9.58
CA ARG A 36 -2.77 5.11 10.16
C ARG A 36 -1.99 6.41 9.95
N ARG A 37 -0.67 6.33 9.81
CA ARG A 37 0.20 7.47 9.54
C ARG A 37 0.20 7.86 8.08
N TYR A 38 0.04 6.91 7.15
CA TYR A 38 0.14 7.13 5.71
C TYR A 38 -1.23 7.33 5.02
N ASP A 39 -2.19 6.49 5.38
CA ASP A 39 -3.49 6.39 4.72
C ASP A 39 -4.31 7.68 4.91
N LYS A 40 -4.97 8.08 3.83
CA LYS A 40 -5.81 9.29 3.73
C LYS A 40 -5.10 10.58 4.17
N LYS A 41 -3.76 10.63 4.18
CA LYS A 41 -2.99 11.86 4.43
C LYS A 41 -2.76 12.67 3.17
N SER A 42 -2.39 13.94 3.35
CA SER A 42 -1.98 14.79 2.23
C SER A 42 -0.66 14.32 1.60
N ASP A 43 -0.46 14.66 0.33
CA ASP A 43 0.75 14.33 -0.42
C ASP A 43 2.03 14.78 0.27
N SER A 44 2.00 15.96 0.90
CA SER A 44 3.15 16.50 1.65
C SER A 44 3.52 15.65 2.86
N GLN A 45 2.52 15.14 3.59
CA GLN A 45 2.73 14.27 4.74
C GLN A 45 3.22 12.89 4.30
N LYS A 46 2.59 12.31 3.27
CA LYS A 46 3.05 11.06 2.66
C LYS A 46 4.50 11.17 2.19
N ALA A 47 4.86 12.28 1.54
CA ALA A 47 6.22 12.53 1.09
C ALA A 47 7.23 12.53 2.24
N SER A 48 6.96 13.29 3.32
CA SER A 48 7.83 13.31 4.50
C SER A 48 8.03 11.93 5.11
N LEU A 49 6.97 11.12 5.21
CA LEU A 49 7.06 9.76 5.76
C LEU A 49 7.91 8.83 4.89
N LEU A 50 7.80 8.97 3.57
CA LEU A 50 8.56 8.17 2.61
C LEU A 50 10.04 8.59 2.53
N ASP A 51 10.34 9.87 2.75
CA ASP A 51 11.71 10.37 2.84
C ASP A 51 12.39 9.85 4.13
N ASP A 52 11.64 9.72 5.22
CA ASP A 52 12.15 9.23 6.52
C ASP A 52 12.27 7.70 6.59
N ASP A 53 11.25 6.96 6.13
CA ASP A 53 11.11 5.51 6.35
C ASP A 53 10.46 4.78 5.16
N GLY A 54 10.77 5.22 3.93
CA GLY A 54 10.20 4.68 2.69
C GLY A 54 10.23 3.16 2.56
N PRO A 55 11.36 2.46 2.84
CA PRO A 55 11.43 1.01 2.75
C PRO A 55 10.42 0.28 3.65
N ALA A 56 10.11 0.81 4.84
CA ALA A 56 9.12 0.20 5.72
C ALA A 56 7.70 0.28 5.15
N TYR A 57 7.33 1.37 4.48
CA TYR A 57 6.04 1.50 3.80
C TYR A 57 5.94 0.59 2.57
N VAL A 58 7.03 0.44 1.81
CA VAL A 58 7.05 -0.52 0.70
C VAL A 58 6.86 -1.95 1.22
N GLN A 59 7.63 -2.34 2.24
CA GLN A 59 7.51 -3.67 2.83
C GLN A 59 6.11 -3.92 3.41
N LEU A 60 5.50 -2.91 4.05
CA LEU A 60 4.12 -2.96 4.49
C LEU A 60 3.15 -3.29 3.35
N PHE A 61 3.21 -2.55 2.24
CA PHE A 61 2.29 -2.75 1.12
C PHE A 61 2.49 -4.12 0.48
N THR A 62 3.73 -4.54 0.27
CA THR A 62 4.05 -5.87 -0.24
C THR A 62 3.54 -6.99 0.67
N ASN A 63 3.74 -6.88 1.99
CA ASN A 63 3.25 -7.88 2.94
C ASN A 63 1.72 -7.99 2.89
N ILE A 64 1.00 -6.86 2.80
CA ILE A 64 -0.46 -6.89 2.67
C ILE A 64 -0.89 -7.60 1.39
N LEU A 65 -0.20 -7.36 0.26
CA LEU A 65 -0.49 -8.04 -1.00
C LEU A 65 -0.22 -9.55 -0.95
N CYS A 66 0.77 -10.00 -0.16
CA CYS A 66 1.02 -11.43 0.08
C CYS A 66 -0.05 -12.06 0.98
N ASP A 67 -0.40 -11.39 2.08
CA ASP A 67 -1.18 -11.98 3.16
C ASP A 67 -2.70 -11.85 2.93
N ILE A 68 -3.15 -10.89 2.11
CA ILE A 68 -4.56 -10.58 1.90
C ILE A 68 -4.92 -10.64 0.41
N SER A 69 -5.74 -11.62 0.05
CA SER A 69 -6.23 -11.84 -1.32
C SER A 69 -7.62 -11.27 -1.59
N LYS A 70 -8.21 -10.49 -0.66
CA LYS A 70 -9.51 -9.85 -0.89
C LYS A 70 -9.38 -8.78 -1.98
N GLU A 71 -10.12 -8.94 -3.08
CA GLU A 71 -10.06 -8.08 -4.28
C GLU A 71 -10.04 -6.57 -3.95
N GLU A 72 -11.03 -6.08 -3.20
CA GLU A 72 -11.13 -4.66 -2.83
C GLU A 72 -9.88 -4.14 -2.10
N THR A 73 -9.24 -4.98 -1.29
CA THR A 73 -8.03 -4.63 -0.52
C THR A 73 -6.79 -4.65 -1.39
N VAL A 74 -6.68 -5.65 -2.27
CA VAL A 74 -5.60 -5.73 -3.26
C VAL A 74 -5.64 -4.50 -4.17
N GLU A 75 -6.81 -4.18 -4.74
CA GLU A 75 -7.00 -2.98 -5.55
C GLU A 75 -6.64 -1.71 -4.79
N TYR A 76 -7.03 -1.60 -3.51
CA TYR A 76 -6.72 -0.44 -2.68
C TYR A 76 -5.23 -0.24 -2.47
N VAL A 77 -4.51 -1.32 -2.13
CA VAL A 77 -3.07 -1.26 -1.90
C VAL A 77 -2.31 -0.96 -3.19
N LEU A 78 -2.75 -1.53 -4.31
CA LEU A 78 -2.19 -1.19 -5.62
C LEU A 78 -2.42 0.28 -5.96
N ALA A 79 -3.60 0.83 -5.65
CA ALA A 79 -3.89 2.25 -5.82
C ALA A 79 -2.99 3.15 -4.95
N LEU A 80 -2.70 2.74 -3.70
CA LEU A 80 -1.75 3.46 -2.83
C LEU A 80 -0.32 3.46 -3.40
N ILE A 81 0.12 2.33 -3.97
CA ILE A 81 1.43 2.22 -4.63
C ILE A 81 1.47 3.07 -5.91
N ASP A 82 0.42 3.01 -6.73
CA ASP A 82 0.29 3.80 -7.95
C ASP A 82 0.33 5.31 -7.65
N GLU A 83 -0.42 5.78 -6.63
CA GLU A 83 -0.37 7.16 -6.16
C GLU A 83 1.03 7.55 -5.67
N MET A 84 1.70 6.68 -4.89
CA MET A 84 3.06 6.91 -4.41
C MET A 84 4.05 7.15 -5.56
N LEU A 85 3.99 6.31 -6.59
CA LEU A 85 4.90 6.33 -7.73
C LEU A 85 4.57 7.45 -8.71
N ARG A 86 3.28 7.77 -8.93
CA ARG A 86 2.87 8.93 -9.74
C ARG A 86 3.35 10.24 -9.13
N ALA A 87 3.28 10.37 -7.81
CA ALA A 87 3.75 11.56 -7.10
C ALA A 87 5.27 11.77 -7.21
N ASN A 88 6.05 10.68 -7.24
CA ASN A 88 7.49 10.75 -7.51
C ASN A 88 8.02 9.41 -8.05
N PRO A 89 8.28 9.30 -9.37
CA PRO A 89 8.75 8.05 -9.97
C PRO A 89 10.08 7.53 -9.43
N LYS A 90 10.92 8.39 -8.83
CA LYS A 90 12.19 7.96 -8.22
C LYS A 90 11.98 7.07 -6.99
N ARG A 91 10.78 7.07 -6.39
CA ARG A 91 10.41 6.21 -5.26
C ARG A 91 10.39 4.73 -5.62
N VAL A 92 10.44 4.37 -6.90
CA VAL A 92 10.72 2.99 -7.32
C VAL A 92 12.01 2.46 -6.69
N GLY A 93 12.99 3.34 -6.40
CA GLY A 93 14.22 2.98 -5.71
C GLY A 93 14.01 2.38 -4.31
N LEU A 94 12.91 2.71 -3.63
CA LEU A 94 12.57 2.18 -2.31
C LEU A 94 12.29 0.67 -2.36
N PHE A 95 11.76 0.17 -3.49
CA PHE A 95 11.50 -1.26 -3.70
C PHE A 95 12.76 -2.09 -3.84
N HIS A 96 13.88 -1.48 -4.23
CA HIS A 96 15.19 -2.14 -4.26
C HIS A 96 15.89 -2.15 -2.90
N GLN A 97 15.49 -1.27 -1.98
CA GLN A 97 16.09 -1.13 -0.65
C GLN A 97 15.36 -1.95 0.41
N ALA A 98 14.07 -2.20 0.18
CA ALA A 98 13.33 -3.17 0.95
C ALA A 98 13.72 -4.60 0.45
N SER A 99 13.64 -5.60 1.34
CA SER A 99 14.09 -7.01 1.20
C SER A 99 14.09 -7.68 -0.20
N GLU A 100 14.98 -8.67 -0.44
CA GLU A 100 15.07 -9.46 -1.69
C GLU A 100 13.76 -10.19 -2.08
N ASP A 101 12.86 -10.47 -1.13
CA ASP A 101 11.61 -11.23 -1.36
C ASP A 101 10.40 -10.36 -1.78
N ILE A 102 10.64 -9.10 -2.16
CA ILE A 102 9.56 -8.12 -2.43
C ILE A 102 8.73 -8.43 -3.67
N TYR A 103 9.30 -9.15 -4.62
CA TYR A 103 8.62 -9.45 -5.88
C TYR A 103 7.71 -10.68 -5.81
N HIS A 104 7.79 -11.47 -4.73
CA HIS A 104 6.98 -12.68 -4.56
C HIS A 104 5.49 -12.52 -4.87
N PRO A 105 4.77 -11.48 -4.38
CA PRO A 105 3.33 -11.32 -4.66
C PRO A 105 3.00 -11.02 -6.13
N PHE A 106 3.99 -10.70 -6.98
CA PHE A 106 3.78 -10.43 -8.41
C PHE A 106 4.25 -11.57 -9.32
N LEU A 107 4.94 -12.58 -8.77
CA LEU A 107 5.58 -13.67 -9.53
C LEU A 107 4.85 -15.01 -9.40
N SER A 108 3.75 -15.06 -8.64
CA SER A 108 2.96 -16.28 -8.39
C SER A 108 1.76 -16.44 -9.34
#